data_AF-A0A6H9WLD7-F1
#
_entry.id   AF-A0A6H9WLD7-F1
#
_cell.length_a   1.000
_cell.length_b   1.000
_cell.length_c   1.000
_cell.angle_alpha   90.00
_cell.angle_beta   90.00
_cell.angle_gamma   90.00
#
_symmetry.space_group_name_H-M   'P 1'
#
loop_
_entity.id
_entity.type
_entity.pdbx_description
1 polymer ?
#
loop_
_entity_poly.entity_id
_entity_poly.type
_entity_poly.pdbx_seq_one_letter_code
_entity_poly.pdbx_strand_id
1 'polypeptide(L)'
;MRSGSDASLVSWNSLGWPGKTFVQSGPSTDEIQSFNPGQPTVDPIRVYVGKEFSNNISEQARIAVKELERTDAFDRQALQIVVTTGTGWVDTQSTRPLEYLYNGDVATVSMQYSFLPSALSFVFDRDRVEQTARSLITGVREAVDRHEAQTGHRPKLFVYAQSLGAYGTQNAFPDLSDLVSGTDGIVFAGTPGISETHQRMTAMRNGSPCVETEGQPVLFVERREDIDASCAGRPRLMYMQNVSDPVVKWQSSLIWREPDWVAAEKAKGQLTPYFTWMPGVTYLQMTLDMLISGWAPALYGHNYGSSAVPAWQRLSGVQWDDARTDRLMDTIR
;
A
#
# COMPACT_ATOMS: atom_id res chain seq x y z
N MET A 1 3.41 -23.41 0.87
CA MET A 1 2.70 -22.54 1.85
C MET A 1 1.87 -21.45 1.16
N ARG A 2 1.24 -21.74 0.02
CA ARG A 2 0.56 -20.72 -0.81
C ARG A 2 -0.93 -21.02 -0.86
N SER A 3 -1.76 -19.99 -0.96
CA SER A 3 -3.19 -20.17 -1.22
C SER A 3 -3.42 -20.85 -2.58
N GLY A 4 -4.47 -21.67 -2.70
CA GLY A 4 -4.76 -22.46 -3.89
C GLY A 4 -4.01 -23.79 -4.01
N SER A 5 -3.15 -24.16 -3.05
CA SER A 5 -2.59 -25.51 -2.94
C SER A 5 -3.64 -26.54 -2.51
N ASP A 6 -3.37 -27.85 -2.65
CA ASP A 6 -4.29 -28.92 -2.22
C ASP A 6 -4.72 -28.82 -0.74
N ALA A 7 -3.85 -28.32 0.14
CA ALA A 7 -4.16 -28.10 1.55
C ALA A 7 -4.89 -26.76 1.83
N SER A 8 -5.10 -25.90 0.84
CA SER A 8 -5.65 -24.55 1.02
C SER A 8 -7.17 -24.59 1.19
N LEU A 9 -7.68 -23.68 2.03
CA LEU A 9 -9.11 -23.44 2.22
C LEU A 9 -9.76 -22.73 1.02
N VAL A 10 -8.94 -22.17 0.13
CA VAL A 10 -9.37 -21.56 -1.13
C VAL A 10 -8.82 -22.38 -2.29
N SER A 11 -9.68 -22.70 -3.26
CA SER A 11 -9.25 -23.44 -4.45
C SER A 11 -8.40 -22.55 -5.36
N TRP A 12 -7.51 -23.16 -6.16
CA TRP A 12 -6.77 -22.45 -7.20
C TRP A 12 -7.67 -21.62 -8.11
N ASN A 13 -8.83 -22.17 -8.50
CA ASN A 13 -9.76 -21.48 -9.39
C ASN A 13 -10.39 -20.25 -8.74
N SER A 14 -10.78 -20.34 -7.46
CA SER A 14 -11.44 -19.24 -6.74
C SER A 14 -10.51 -18.06 -6.42
N LEU A 15 -9.20 -18.18 -6.63
CA LEU A 15 -8.26 -17.07 -6.51
C LEU A 15 -8.50 -15.97 -7.56
N GLY A 16 -9.11 -16.33 -8.69
CA GLY A 16 -9.17 -15.45 -9.87
C GLY A 16 -7.79 -15.18 -10.47
N TRP A 17 -7.75 -14.49 -11.62
CA TRP A 17 -6.49 -14.16 -12.29
C TRP A 17 -5.52 -13.32 -11.41
N PRO A 18 -5.97 -12.26 -10.69
CA PRO A 18 -5.06 -11.45 -9.88
C PRO A 18 -4.43 -12.26 -8.74
N GLY A 19 -5.22 -13.11 -8.08
CA GLY A 19 -4.73 -13.96 -6.99
C GLY A 19 -3.72 -15.00 -7.46
N LYS A 20 -3.99 -15.67 -8.59
CA LYS A 20 -3.05 -16.62 -9.22
C LYS A 20 -1.72 -15.95 -9.55
N THR A 21 -1.77 -14.76 -10.17
CA THR A 21 -0.58 -13.97 -10.46
C THR A 21 0.18 -13.62 -9.18
N PHE A 22 -0.50 -13.12 -8.15
CA PHE A 22 0.15 -12.74 -6.89
C PHE A 22 0.85 -13.92 -6.19
N VAL A 23 0.20 -15.08 -6.07
CA VAL A 23 0.83 -16.23 -5.39
C VAL A 23 1.96 -16.89 -6.20
N GLN A 24 2.05 -16.63 -7.52
CA GLN A 24 3.11 -17.18 -8.38
C GLN A 24 4.28 -16.21 -8.62
N SER A 25 4.05 -14.90 -8.62
CA SER A 25 5.02 -13.86 -9.04
C SER A 25 5.96 -13.39 -7.92
N GLY A 26 6.31 -14.27 -6.99
CA GLY A 26 7.22 -13.93 -5.88
C GLY A 26 8.66 -14.31 -6.14
N PRO A 27 9.61 -13.65 -5.47
CA PRO A 27 10.99 -14.09 -5.51
C PRO A 27 11.08 -15.48 -4.89
N SER A 28 11.84 -16.34 -5.54
CA SER A 28 12.26 -17.63 -5.01
C SER A 28 13.24 -17.45 -3.85
N THR A 29 13.41 -18.51 -3.06
CA THR A 29 14.46 -18.58 -2.05
C THR A 29 15.84 -18.36 -2.65
N ASP A 30 16.10 -18.85 -3.86
CA ASP A 30 17.40 -18.71 -4.52
C ASP A 30 17.67 -17.27 -4.94
N GLU A 31 16.66 -16.54 -5.43
CA GLU A 31 16.76 -15.11 -5.76
C GLU A 31 17.03 -14.26 -4.50
N ILE A 32 16.32 -14.53 -3.40
CA ILE A 32 16.55 -13.83 -2.13
C ILE A 32 17.94 -14.16 -1.58
N GLN A 33 18.33 -15.44 -1.58
CA GLN A 33 19.64 -15.89 -1.08
C GLN A 33 20.79 -15.32 -1.90
N SER A 34 20.62 -15.21 -3.21
CA SER A 34 21.61 -14.59 -4.12
C SER A 34 21.74 -13.09 -3.85
N PHE A 35 20.64 -12.41 -3.54
CA PHE A 35 20.65 -10.99 -3.19
C PHE A 35 21.25 -10.75 -1.78
N ASN A 36 21.03 -11.67 -0.84
CA ASN A 36 21.46 -11.63 0.56
C ASN A 36 22.38 -12.82 0.93
N PRO A 37 23.62 -12.88 0.39
CA PRO A 37 24.52 -13.99 0.67
C PRO A 37 24.88 -14.06 2.16
N GLY A 38 24.93 -15.28 2.70
CA GLY A 38 25.36 -15.53 4.09
C GLY A 38 24.29 -15.37 5.17
N GLN A 39 23.06 -15.00 4.81
CA GLN A 39 21.91 -15.07 5.71
C GLN A 39 20.99 -16.25 5.33
N PRO A 40 20.46 -17.02 6.29
CA PRO A 40 19.46 -18.04 6.00
C PRO A 40 18.25 -17.44 5.31
N THR A 41 17.80 -18.09 4.24
CA THR A 41 16.65 -17.67 3.45
C THR A 41 15.56 -18.73 3.53
N VAL A 42 14.31 -18.29 3.67
CA VAL A 42 13.13 -19.16 3.71
C VAL A 42 12.10 -18.72 2.67
N ASP A 43 11.21 -19.61 2.23
CA ASP A 43 10.19 -19.27 1.23
C ASP A 43 9.15 -18.29 1.85
N PRO A 44 8.90 -17.12 1.22
CA PRO A 44 7.87 -16.19 1.66
C PRO A 44 6.47 -16.80 1.61
N ILE A 45 5.62 -16.44 2.57
CA ILE A 45 4.22 -16.87 2.55
C ILE A 45 3.38 -15.84 1.81
N ARG A 46 2.51 -16.32 0.90
CA ARG A 46 1.55 -15.48 0.18
C ARG A 46 0.15 -16.06 0.30
N VAL A 47 -0.71 -15.32 0.98
CA VAL A 47 -2.13 -15.65 1.19
C VAL A 47 -2.99 -14.71 0.36
N TYR A 48 -3.95 -15.27 -0.36
CA TYR A 48 -4.88 -14.50 -1.17
C TYR A 48 -6.27 -15.13 -1.18
N VAL A 49 -7.30 -14.32 -0.96
CA VAL A 49 -8.71 -14.74 -1.09
C VAL A 49 -9.36 -13.98 -2.25
N GLY A 50 -9.68 -14.70 -3.32
CA GLY A 50 -10.31 -14.12 -4.50
C GLY A 50 -11.80 -13.83 -4.32
N LYS A 51 -12.33 -13.00 -5.22
CA LYS A 51 -13.74 -12.58 -5.20
C LYS A 51 -14.70 -13.76 -5.39
N GLU A 52 -14.30 -14.77 -6.13
CA GLU A 52 -15.13 -15.94 -6.43
C GLU A 52 -15.33 -16.85 -5.22
N PHE A 53 -14.47 -16.74 -4.19
CA PHE A 53 -14.63 -17.52 -2.97
C PHE A 53 -15.93 -17.20 -2.23
N SER A 54 -16.27 -15.92 -2.08
CA SER A 54 -17.48 -15.49 -1.37
C SER A 54 -17.93 -14.09 -1.79
N ASN A 55 -19.24 -13.84 -1.69
CA ASN A 55 -19.83 -12.51 -1.81
C ASN A 55 -19.84 -11.73 -0.48
N ASN A 56 -19.43 -12.36 0.62
CA ASN A 56 -19.39 -11.77 1.95
C ASN A 56 -17.93 -11.42 2.32
N ILE A 57 -17.63 -10.12 2.41
CA ILE A 57 -16.29 -9.60 2.72
C ILE A 57 -15.79 -10.09 4.08
N SER A 58 -16.65 -10.14 5.11
CA SER A 58 -16.26 -10.62 6.44
C SER A 58 -15.88 -12.11 6.42
N GLU A 59 -16.58 -12.90 5.61
CA GLU A 59 -16.24 -14.31 5.43
C GLU A 59 -14.92 -14.50 4.67
N GLN A 60 -14.66 -13.68 3.64
CA GLN A 60 -13.38 -13.69 2.95
C GLN A 60 -12.23 -13.33 3.92
N ALA A 61 -12.41 -12.32 4.78
CA ALA A 61 -11.40 -11.92 5.76
C ALA A 61 -11.13 -13.02 6.80
N ARG A 62 -12.19 -13.66 7.30
CA ARG A 62 -12.06 -14.81 8.20
C ARG A 62 -11.25 -15.94 7.55
N ILE A 63 -11.47 -16.21 6.27
CA ILE A 63 -10.75 -17.25 5.54
C ILE A 63 -9.31 -16.85 5.23
N ALA A 64 -9.04 -15.57 4.96
CA ALA A 64 -7.68 -15.06 4.83
C ALA A 64 -6.89 -15.28 6.13
N VAL A 65 -7.48 -15.00 7.29
CA VAL A 65 -6.88 -15.28 8.61
C VAL A 65 -6.65 -16.78 8.81
N LYS A 66 -7.63 -17.63 8.43
CA LYS A 66 -7.45 -19.09 8.53
C LYS A 66 -6.35 -19.64 7.63
N GLU A 67 -6.16 -19.06 6.44
CA GLU A 67 -5.03 -19.40 5.57
C GLU A 67 -3.69 -18.95 6.16
N LEU A 68 -3.65 -17.80 6.84
CA LEU A 68 -2.48 -17.36 7.59
C LEU A 68 -2.14 -18.32 8.74
N GLU A 69 -3.14 -18.75 9.52
CA GLU A 69 -2.97 -19.76 10.57
C GLU A 69 -2.44 -21.08 10.01
N ARG A 70 -3.01 -21.56 8.90
CA ARG A 70 -2.60 -22.82 8.24
C ARG A 70 -1.15 -22.81 7.75
N THR A 71 -0.64 -21.64 7.41
CA THR A 71 0.69 -21.47 6.82
C THR A 71 1.75 -21.09 7.84
N ASP A 72 1.41 -21.07 9.14
CA ASP A 72 2.29 -20.62 10.23
C ASP A 72 2.79 -19.18 9.99
N ALA A 73 1.94 -18.35 9.36
CA ALA A 73 2.29 -17.00 8.98
C ALA A 73 2.54 -16.08 10.18
N PHE A 74 1.93 -16.39 11.33
CA PHE A 74 2.11 -15.62 12.55
C PHE A 74 3.44 -15.91 13.25
N ASP A 75 4.11 -17.02 12.94
CA ASP A 75 5.45 -17.33 13.45
C ASP A 75 6.57 -16.59 12.68
N ARG A 76 6.24 -15.91 11.58
CA ARG A 76 7.19 -15.14 10.79
C ARG A 76 7.70 -13.91 11.53
N GLN A 77 8.83 -13.36 11.12
CA GLN A 77 9.33 -12.08 11.66
C GLN A 77 8.44 -10.89 11.29
N ALA A 78 7.80 -10.94 10.12
CA ALA A 78 6.92 -9.88 9.64
C ALA A 78 5.67 -10.42 8.95
N LEU A 79 4.59 -9.64 9.00
CA LEU A 79 3.36 -9.87 8.26
C LEU A 79 2.96 -8.57 7.57
N GLN A 80 2.68 -8.64 6.27
CA GLN A 80 2.20 -7.52 5.47
C GLN A 80 0.75 -7.75 5.04
N ILE A 81 -0.10 -6.78 5.35
CA ILE A 81 -1.47 -6.69 4.81
C ILE A 81 -1.43 -5.80 3.58
N VAL A 82 -2.00 -6.28 2.47
CA VAL A 82 -2.16 -5.49 1.25
C VAL A 82 -3.64 -5.27 0.98
N VAL A 83 -4.07 -4.02 1.07
CA VAL A 83 -5.44 -3.63 0.70
C VAL A 83 -5.44 -3.19 -0.76
N THR A 84 -6.02 -4.03 -1.62
CA THR A 84 -6.07 -3.79 -3.07
C THR A 84 -7.20 -2.86 -3.45
N THR A 85 -7.19 -2.42 -4.72
CA THR A 85 -8.36 -1.84 -5.36
C THR A 85 -9.38 -2.91 -5.77
N GLY A 86 -10.47 -2.51 -6.42
CA GLY A 86 -11.58 -3.38 -6.79
C GLY A 86 -11.17 -4.63 -7.55
N THR A 87 -10.22 -4.55 -8.49
CA THR A 87 -9.76 -5.69 -9.29
C THR A 87 -9.05 -6.78 -8.48
N GLY A 88 -8.59 -6.49 -7.26
CA GLY A 88 -7.76 -7.43 -6.49
C GLY A 88 -6.29 -7.47 -6.93
N TRP A 89 -5.89 -6.65 -7.90
CA TRP A 89 -4.49 -6.61 -8.33
C TRP A 89 -3.60 -6.09 -7.19
N VAL A 90 -2.53 -6.83 -6.91
CA VAL A 90 -1.49 -6.47 -5.94
C VAL A 90 -0.28 -5.94 -6.72
N ASP A 91 0.15 -4.74 -6.39
CA ASP A 91 1.41 -4.19 -6.89
C ASP A 91 2.59 -4.91 -6.24
N THR A 92 3.12 -5.90 -6.95
CA THR A 92 4.23 -6.70 -6.45
C THR A 92 5.51 -5.88 -6.33
N GLN A 93 5.70 -4.79 -7.08
CA GLN A 93 6.89 -3.95 -6.97
C GLN A 93 6.92 -3.20 -5.63
N SER A 94 5.75 -2.81 -5.14
CA SER A 94 5.60 -2.13 -3.86
C SER A 94 5.51 -3.08 -2.66
N THR A 95 5.11 -4.33 -2.83
CA THR A 95 4.94 -5.29 -1.71
C THR A 95 6.13 -6.22 -1.50
N ARG A 96 6.83 -6.62 -2.57
CA ARG A 96 8.01 -7.51 -2.52
C ARG A 96 9.21 -7.01 -1.70
N PRO A 97 9.45 -5.71 -1.45
CA PRO A 97 10.66 -5.30 -0.74
C PRO A 97 10.80 -5.94 0.65
N LEU A 98 9.69 -6.16 1.37
CA LEU A 98 9.73 -6.82 2.68
C LEU A 98 10.24 -8.27 2.60
N GLU A 99 10.01 -8.97 1.48
CA GLU A 99 10.53 -10.32 1.27
C GLU A 99 12.06 -10.34 1.19
N TYR A 100 12.69 -9.28 0.68
CA TYR A 100 14.15 -9.16 0.69
C TYR A 100 14.69 -8.59 2.00
N LEU A 101 13.96 -7.65 2.63
CA LEU A 101 14.38 -7.05 3.90
C LEU A 101 14.38 -8.07 5.06
N TYR A 102 13.47 -9.05 5.02
CA TYR A 102 13.35 -10.12 6.02
C TYR A 102 13.87 -11.50 5.55
N ASN A 103 14.61 -11.58 4.44
CA ASN A 103 15.13 -12.84 3.87
C ASN A 103 14.05 -13.94 3.67
N GLY A 104 12.86 -13.51 3.26
CA GLY A 104 11.67 -14.34 3.07
C GLY A 104 10.98 -14.77 4.36
N ASP A 105 11.45 -14.35 5.53
CA ASP A 105 10.78 -14.51 6.82
C ASP A 105 9.64 -13.50 6.98
N VAL A 106 8.71 -13.51 6.02
CA VAL A 106 7.56 -12.64 5.95
C VAL A 106 6.36 -13.39 5.35
N ALA A 107 5.17 -13.02 5.80
CA ALA A 107 3.91 -13.41 5.18
C ALA A 107 3.17 -12.20 4.61
N THR A 108 2.66 -12.28 3.39
CA THR A 108 1.83 -11.24 2.78
C THR A 108 0.41 -11.76 2.54
N VAL A 109 -0.60 -11.01 2.99
CA VAL A 109 -2.03 -11.33 2.83
C VAL A 109 -2.76 -10.26 2.03
N SER A 110 -3.65 -10.69 1.14
CA SER A 110 -4.51 -9.81 0.36
C SER A 110 -5.87 -10.44 0.05
N MET A 111 -6.83 -9.62 -0.38
CA MET A 111 -8.19 -10.03 -0.71
C MET A 111 -8.77 -9.25 -1.88
N GLN A 112 -9.64 -9.90 -2.65
CA GLN A 112 -10.40 -9.26 -3.72
C GLN A 112 -11.88 -9.16 -3.38
N TYR A 113 -12.43 -7.94 -3.46
CA TYR A 113 -13.83 -7.64 -3.11
C TYR A 113 -14.70 -7.24 -4.31
N SER A 114 -14.10 -6.99 -5.49
CA SER A 114 -14.81 -6.58 -6.71
C SER A 114 -14.15 -7.13 -7.99
N PHE A 115 -14.73 -6.83 -9.15
CA PHE A 115 -14.12 -7.00 -10.46
C PHE A 115 -13.90 -5.65 -11.17
N LEU A 116 -14.34 -4.54 -10.55
CA LEU A 116 -14.31 -3.24 -11.18
C LEU A 116 -12.87 -2.72 -11.32
N PRO A 117 -12.48 -2.18 -12.49
CA PRO A 117 -11.27 -1.38 -12.65
C PRO A 117 -11.19 -0.25 -11.61
N SER A 118 -9.99 0.16 -11.21
CA SER A 118 -9.77 1.11 -10.10
C SER A 118 -10.49 2.45 -10.30
N ALA A 119 -10.45 3.04 -11.50
CA ALA A 119 -11.12 4.30 -11.80
C ALA A 119 -12.67 4.20 -11.67
N LEU A 120 -13.25 3.06 -12.03
CA LEU A 120 -14.69 2.80 -11.85
C LEU A 120 -15.02 2.48 -10.39
N SER A 121 -14.17 1.69 -9.72
CA SER A 121 -14.33 1.36 -8.30
C SER A 121 -14.31 2.60 -7.42
N PHE A 122 -13.54 3.62 -7.80
CA PHE A 122 -13.44 4.88 -7.06
C PHE A 122 -14.77 5.66 -7.02
N VAL A 123 -15.65 5.44 -8.00
CA VAL A 123 -17.00 6.03 -8.02
C VAL A 123 -18.02 5.12 -7.33
N PHE A 124 -17.91 3.79 -7.50
CA PHE A 124 -19.01 2.85 -7.17
C PHE A 124 -18.77 1.94 -5.95
N ASP A 125 -17.54 1.82 -5.44
CA ASP A 125 -17.15 0.75 -4.50
C ASP A 125 -16.49 1.27 -3.20
N ARG A 126 -16.72 2.55 -2.84
CA ARG A 126 -16.12 3.20 -1.65
C ARG A 126 -16.41 2.43 -0.35
N ASP A 127 -17.69 2.16 -0.08
CA ASP A 127 -18.11 1.42 1.12
C ASP A 127 -17.53 0.01 1.17
N ARG A 128 -17.37 -0.63 -0.01
CA ARG A 128 -16.85 -1.99 -0.11
C ARG A 128 -15.35 -2.04 0.18
N VAL A 129 -14.57 -1.06 -0.28
CA VAL A 129 -13.13 -1.01 0.03
C VAL A 129 -12.90 -0.70 1.50
N GLU A 130 -13.72 0.17 2.11
CA GLU A 130 -13.68 0.48 3.54
C GLU A 130 -14.01 -0.75 4.39
N GLN A 131 -15.08 -1.47 4.03
CA GLN A 131 -15.43 -2.73 4.70
C GLN A 131 -14.34 -3.79 4.53
N THR A 132 -13.72 -3.88 3.35
CA THR A 132 -12.63 -4.83 3.10
C THR A 132 -11.41 -4.53 3.95
N ALA A 133 -10.97 -3.27 3.96
CA ALA A 133 -9.85 -2.83 4.78
C ALA A 133 -10.12 -3.06 6.27
N ARG A 134 -11.31 -2.67 6.76
CA ARG A 134 -11.71 -2.86 8.16
C ARG A 134 -11.71 -4.33 8.54
N SER A 135 -12.38 -5.19 7.77
CA SER A 135 -12.51 -6.62 8.07
C SER A 135 -11.16 -7.35 8.04
N LEU A 136 -10.33 -7.09 7.02
CA LEU A 136 -9.03 -7.75 6.89
C LEU A 136 -8.05 -7.27 7.97
N ILE A 137 -7.90 -5.96 8.16
CA ILE A 137 -6.94 -5.41 9.12
C ILE A 137 -7.33 -5.80 10.55
N THR A 138 -8.62 -5.67 10.91
CA THR A 138 -9.08 -6.06 12.26
C THR A 138 -8.89 -7.55 12.49
N GLY A 139 -9.31 -8.40 11.56
CA GLY A 139 -9.18 -9.85 11.70
C GLY A 139 -7.73 -10.32 11.83
N VAL A 140 -6.80 -9.70 11.08
CA VAL A 140 -5.36 -10.01 11.19
C VAL A 140 -4.78 -9.48 12.50
N ARG A 141 -5.10 -8.26 12.93
CA ARG A 141 -4.64 -7.72 14.23
C ARG A 141 -5.07 -8.61 15.39
N GLU A 142 -6.34 -8.98 15.44
CA GLU A 142 -6.85 -9.86 16.48
C GLU A 142 -6.17 -11.25 16.44
N ALA A 143 -5.84 -11.76 15.24
CA ALA A 143 -5.12 -13.02 15.12
C ALA A 143 -3.66 -12.92 15.60
N VAL A 144 -2.98 -11.81 15.29
CA VAL A 144 -1.64 -11.50 15.81
C VAL A 144 -1.67 -11.42 17.34
N ASP A 145 -2.63 -10.69 17.93
CA ASP A 145 -2.75 -10.54 19.38
C ASP A 145 -3.03 -11.88 20.06
N ARG A 146 -3.89 -12.72 19.47
CA ARG A 146 -4.14 -14.09 19.96
C ARG A 146 -2.89 -14.97 19.89
N HIS A 147 -2.14 -14.89 18.80
CA HIS A 147 -0.91 -15.66 18.64
C HIS A 147 0.13 -15.24 19.68
N GLU A 148 0.36 -13.93 19.86
CA GLU A 148 1.26 -13.39 20.89
C GLU A 148 0.87 -13.85 22.29
N ALA A 149 -0.42 -13.84 22.64
CA ALA A 149 -0.89 -14.33 23.93
C ALA A 149 -0.63 -15.84 24.14
N GLN A 150 -0.54 -16.62 23.08
CA GLN A 150 -0.34 -18.08 23.13
C GLN A 150 1.13 -18.49 23.09
N THR A 151 1.94 -17.83 22.26
CA THR A 151 3.33 -18.23 21.96
C THR A 151 4.37 -17.26 22.52
N GLY A 152 3.97 -16.05 22.90
CA GLY A 152 4.88 -14.95 23.26
C GLY A 152 5.59 -14.32 22.07
N HIS A 153 5.26 -14.72 20.84
CA HIS A 153 5.83 -14.17 19.61
C HIS A 153 4.85 -13.24 18.90
N ARG A 154 5.34 -12.11 18.39
CA ARG A 154 4.55 -11.14 17.61
C ARG A 154 5.28 -10.77 16.32
N PRO A 155 4.76 -11.10 15.13
CA PRO A 155 5.31 -10.60 13.88
C PRO A 155 5.14 -9.08 13.81
N LYS A 156 6.12 -8.38 13.23
CA LYS A 156 5.94 -6.98 12.86
C LYS A 156 4.83 -6.86 11.83
N LEU A 157 3.86 -5.96 12.04
CA LEU A 157 2.68 -5.85 11.21
C LEU A 157 2.73 -4.61 10.31
N PHE A 158 2.86 -4.81 9.00
CA PHE A 158 2.88 -3.75 7.99
C PHE A 158 1.59 -3.70 7.19
N VAL A 159 1.18 -2.50 6.76
CA VAL A 159 0.02 -2.31 5.89
C VAL A 159 0.43 -1.53 4.64
N TYR A 160 0.17 -2.10 3.47
CA TYR A 160 0.29 -1.42 2.19
C TYR A 160 -1.09 -1.23 1.59
N ALA A 161 -1.36 -0.04 1.06
CA ALA A 161 -2.53 0.20 0.26
C ALA A 161 -2.24 1.23 -0.83
N GLN A 162 -2.80 1.01 -2.02
CA GLN A 162 -2.62 1.90 -3.16
C GLN A 162 -3.96 2.40 -3.67
N SER A 163 -4.02 3.65 -4.12
CA SER A 163 -5.19 4.21 -4.79
C SER A 163 -6.45 4.14 -3.91
N LEU A 164 -7.56 3.60 -4.44
CA LEU A 164 -8.77 3.31 -3.69
C LEU A 164 -8.54 2.43 -2.45
N GLY A 165 -7.54 1.55 -2.45
CA GLY A 165 -7.14 0.80 -1.25
C GLY A 165 -6.68 1.73 -0.13
N ALA A 166 -5.88 2.75 -0.47
CA ALA A 166 -5.45 3.76 0.49
C ALA A 166 -6.64 4.57 1.01
N TYR A 167 -7.51 5.05 0.11
CA TYR A 167 -8.77 5.73 0.47
C TYR A 167 -9.61 4.89 1.46
N GLY A 168 -9.87 3.63 1.12
CA GLY A 168 -10.69 2.76 1.95
C GLY A 168 -10.03 2.46 3.30
N THR A 169 -8.70 2.29 3.31
CA THR A 169 -7.97 1.97 4.54
C THR A 169 -7.96 3.13 5.53
N GLN A 170 -7.76 4.37 5.07
CA GLN A 170 -7.79 5.52 5.98
C GLN A 170 -9.19 5.85 6.53
N ASN A 171 -10.26 5.44 5.83
CA ASN A 171 -11.65 5.62 6.27
C ASN A 171 -12.19 4.40 7.05
N ALA A 172 -11.46 3.28 7.04
CA ALA A 172 -11.81 2.06 7.75
C ALA A 172 -11.63 2.17 9.28
N PHE A 173 -11.12 3.28 9.79
CA PHE A 173 -10.92 3.52 11.22
C PHE A 173 -11.38 4.94 11.56
N PRO A 174 -11.87 5.19 12.80
CA PRO A 174 -12.44 6.48 13.15
C PRO A 174 -11.39 7.61 13.17
N ASP A 175 -10.14 7.29 13.50
CA ASP A 175 -9.05 8.25 13.58
C ASP A 175 -7.68 7.62 13.24
N LEU A 176 -6.64 8.46 13.16
CA LEU A 176 -5.29 8.03 12.79
C LEU A 176 -4.67 7.15 13.87
N SER A 177 -4.94 7.43 15.15
CA SER A 177 -4.45 6.62 16.27
C SER A 177 -4.92 5.17 16.15
N ASP A 178 -6.21 4.95 15.88
CA ASP A 178 -6.78 3.63 15.66
C ASP A 178 -6.24 2.97 14.39
N LEU A 179 -6.04 3.75 13.31
CA LEU A 179 -5.43 3.25 12.08
C LEU A 179 -3.99 2.76 12.30
N VAL A 180 -3.15 3.45 13.08
CA VAL A 180 -1.76 3.02 13.28
C VAL A 180 -1.60 2.03 14.44
N SER A 181 -2.57 1.96 15.36
CA SER A 181 -2.53 1.06 16.52
C SER A 181 -2.25 -0.39 16.11
N GLY A 182 -1.35 -1.06 16.82
CA GLY A 182 -0.95 -2.44 16.53
C GLY A 182 -0.16 -2.67 15.23
N THR A 183 0.23 -1.62 14.48
CA THR A 183 1.04 -1.74 13.24
C THR A 183 2.44 -1.15 13.38
N ASP A 184 3.43 -1.76 12.75
CA ASP A 184 4.83 -1.29 12.74
C ASP A 184 5.10 -0.29 11.61
N GLY A 185 4.22 -0.23 10.60
CA GLY A 185 4.30 0.76 9.54
C GLY A 185 3.21 0.62 8.49
N ILE A 186 2.77 1.76 7.96
CA ILE A 186 1.75 1.86 6.94
C ILE A 186 2.30 2.69 5.78
N VAL A 187 2.15 2.18 4.57
CA VAL A 187 2.47 2.91 3.34
C VAL A 187 1.22 3.03 2.50
N PHE A 188 0.85 4.28 2.19
CA PHE A 188 -0.20 4.62 1.25
C PHE A 188 0.39 5.21 -0.01
N ALA A 189 0.21 4.53 -1.14
CA ALA A 189 0.66 5.00 -2.44
C ALA A 189 -0.50 5.59 -3.24
N GLY A 190 -0.35 6.83 -3.72
CA GLY A 190 -1.32 7.47 -4.61
C GLY A 190 -2.71 7.63 -3.99
N THR A 191 -2.76 8.08 -2.74
CA THR A 191 -4.04 8.32 -2.07
C THR A 191 -4.85 9.35 -2.86
N PRO A 192 -6.10 9.04 -3.27
CA PRO A 192 -6.87 9.95 -4.10
C PRO A 192 -7.09 11.31 -3.45
N GLY A 193 -7.00 12.38 -4.24
CA GLY A 193 -7.07 13.75 -3.75
C GLY A 193 -8.39 14.14 -3.09
N ILE A 194 -9.47 13.37 -3.26
CA ILE A 194 -10.75 13.57 -2.56
C ILE A 194 -10.79 13.02 -1.14
N SER A 195 -9.75 12.33 -0.72
CA SER A 195 -9.67 11.67 0.58
C SER A 195 -9.60 12.73 1.69
N GLU A 196 -10.68 12.95 2.45
CA GLU A 196 -10.78 14.04 3.43
C GLU A 196 -9.63 14.03 4.46
N THR A 197 -9.28 12.85 4.99
CA THR A 197 -8.18 12.69 5.94
C THR A 197 -6.83 13.06 5.33
N HIS A 198 -6.58 12.70 4.07
CA HIS A 198 -5.36 13.09 3.34
C HIS A 198 -5.34 14.59 3.01
N GLN A 199 -6.48 15.18 2.62
CA GLN A 199 -6.60 16.63 2.39
C GLN A 199 -6.29 17.42 3.68
N ARG A 200 -6.86 16.98 4.81
CA ARG A 200 -6.63 17.60 6.13
C ARG A 200 -5.15 17.58 6.49
N MET A 201 -4.49 16.42 6.38
CA MET A 201 -3.06 16.29 6.67
C MET A 201 -2.19 17.08 5.69
N THR A 202 -2.56 17.11 4.40
CA THR A 202 -1.86 17.91 3.38
C THR A 202 -1.94 19.40 3.70
N ALA A 203 -3.09 19.90 4.13
CA ALA A 203 -3.26 21.30 4.54
C ALA A 203 -2.42 21.65 5.79
N MET A 204 -2.28 20.71 6.73
CA MET A 204 -1.47 20.90 7.94
C MET A 204 0.04 20.92 7.69
N ARG A 205 0.53 20.29 6.61
CA ARG A 205 1.98 20.24 6.28
C ARG A 205 2.61 21.62 6.14
N ASN A 206 1.87 22.61 5.63
CA ASN A 206 2.40 23.94 5.28
C ASN A 206 3.75 23.87 4.51
N GLY A 207 3.86 22.92 3.56
CA GLY A 207 5.06 22.66 2.76
C GLY A 207 6.10 21.71 3.37
N SER A 208 5.99 21.34 4.65
CA SER A 208 6.85 20.34 5.30
C SER A 208 6.52 18.92 4.81
N PRO A 209 7.50 18.02 4.62
CA PRO A 209 7.26 16.60 4.37
C PRO A 209 6.73 15.86 5.60
N CYS A 210 6.99 16.35 6.82
CA CYS A 210 6.46 15.76 8.05
C CYS A 210 5.33 16.60 8.64
N VAL A 211 4.25 15.94 9.07
CA VAL A 211 3.17 16.53 9.85
C VAL A 211 2.92 15.68 11.09
N GLU A 212 2.60 16.32 12.21
CA GLU A 212 2.16 15.63 13.42
C GLU A 212 0.67 15.87 13.61
N THR A 213 -0.10 14.80 13.78
CA THR A 213 -1.53 14.86 14.06
C THR A 213 -1.91 13.70 14.97
N GLU A 214 -2.78 13.96 15.95
CA GLU A 214 -3.22 12.93 16.91
C GLU A 214 -2.05 12.22 17.63
N GLY A 215 -0.95 12.95 17.86
CA GLY A 215 0.28 12.41 18.47
C GLY A 215 1.06 11.45 17.58
N GLN A 216 0.73 11.34 16.30
CA GLN A 216 1.40 10.48 15.34
C GLN A 216 2.11 11.32 14.26
N PRO A 217 3.43 11.12 14.06
CA PRO A 217 4.13 11.69 12.93
C PRO A 217 3.74 10.94 11.63
N VAL A 218 3.37 11.72 10.62
CA VAL A 218 3.04 11.26 9.27
C VAL A 218 4.03 11.88 8.29
N LEU A 219 4.64 11.04 7.46
CA LEU A 219 5.61 11.47 6.46
C LEU A 219 4.98 11.44 5.07
N PHE A 220 5.20 12.49 4.29
CA PHE A 220 4.84 12.57 2.89
C PHE A 220 6.10 12.50 2.05
N VAL A 221 6.09 11.58 1.09
CA VAL A 221 7.21 11.27 0.20
C VAL A 221 6.77 11.59 -1.22
N GLU A 222 7.29 12.69 -1.76
CA GLU A 222 7.08 13.09 -3.16
C GLU A 222 8.29 12.75 -4.02
N ARG A 223 9.48 12.68 -3.40
CA ARG A 223 10.76 12.30 -3.99
C ARG A 223 11.54 11.40 -3.04
N ARG A 224 12.57 10.75 -3.57
CA ARG A 224 13.44 9.81 -2.83
C ARG A 224 14.05 10.46 -1.60
N GLU A 225 14.47 11.72 -1.69
CA GLU A 225 15.13 12.47 -0.61
C GLU A 225 14.19 12.79 0.55
N ASP A 226 12.88 12.87 0.29
CA ASP A 226 11.89 13.19 1.34
C ASP A 226 11.78 12.04 2.35
N ILE A 227 12.22 10.82 2.00
CA ILE A 227 12.25 9.68 2.91
C ILE A 227 13.10 9.95 4.15
N ASP A 228 14.17 10.75 4.03
CA ASP A 228 15.10 11.02 5.13
C ASP A 228 14.72 12.26 5.94
N ALA A 229 13.58 12.89 5.63
CA ALA A 229 13.10 14.05 6.36
C ALA A 229 12.99 13.78 7.86
N SER A 230 13.44 14.74 8.66
CA SER A 230 13.34 14.68 10.12
C SER A 230 11.91 15.01 10.55
N CYS A 231 11.28 14.07 11.25
CA CYS A 231 9.99 14.27 11.91
C CYS A 231 10.19 14.34 13.43
N ALA A 232 9.20 14.86 14.18
CA ALA A 232 9.24 14.93 15.65
C ALA A 232 9.34 13.55 16.34
N GLY A 233 9.05 12.47 15.62
CA GLY A 233 9.24 11.09 16.04
C GLY A 233 9.36 10.15 14.84
N ARG A 234 9.44 8.83 15.08
CA ARG A 234 9.48 7.84 14.00
C ARG A 234 8.10 7.76 13.31
N PRO A 235 7.99 8.11 12.02
CA PRO A 235 6.72 8.02 11.31
C PRO A 235 6.24 6.58 11.22
N ARG A 236 4.96 6.35 11.52
CA ARG A 236 4.28 5.05 11.32
C ARG A 236 3.43 5.03 10.07
N LEU A 237 3.06 6.19 9.53
CA LEU A 237 2.32 6.33 8.28
C LEU A 237 3.14 7.14 7.28
N MET A 238 3.27 6.61 6.07
CA MET A 238 3.88 7.28 4.93
C MET A 238 2.89 7.41 3.77
N TYR A 239 2.68 8.64 3.30
CA TYR A 239 2.00 8.92 2.04
C TYR A 239 3.05 9.05 0.93
N MET A 240 3.10 8.07 0.05
CA MET A 240 3.88 8.12 -1.17
C MET A 240 3.00 8.69 -2.29
N GLN A 241 3.46 9.77 -2.90
CA GLN A 241 2.69 10.48 -3.92
C GLN A 241 3.62 11.06 -4.98
N ASN A 242 3.58 10.50 -6.19
CA ASN A 242 4.31 11.10 -7.29
C ASN A 242 3.73 12.49 -7.58
N VAL A 243 4.59 13.49 -7.79
CA VAL A 243 4.14 14.87 -8.06
C VAL A 243 3.23 14.91 -9.30
N SER A 244 3.50 14.06 -10.28
CA SER A 244 2.73 13.93 -11.52
C SER A 244 1.50 13.02 -11.43
N ASP A 245 1.14 12.50 -10.26
CA ASP A 245 -0.01 11.60 -10.11
C ASP A 245 -1.35 12.36 -10.16
N PRO A 246 -2.13 12.26 -11.25
CA PRO A 246 -3.41 12.94 -11.33
C PRO A 246 -4.42 12.42 -10.31
N VAL A 247 -4.28 11.17 -9.83
CA VAL A 247 -5.18 10.59 -8.81
C VAL A 247 -5.06 11.34 -7.49
N VAL A 248 -3.83 11.71 -7.09
CA VAL A 248 -3.54 12.48 -5.86
C VAL A 248 -4.01 13.93 -5.99
N LYS A 249 -3.93 14.49 -7.20
CA LYS A 249 -4.25 15.90 -7.46
C LYS A 249 -5.72 16.15 -7.76
N TRP A 250 -6.45 15.12 -8.19
CA TRP A 250 -7.85 15.24 -8.59
C TRP A 250 -8.76 15.44 -7.38
N GLN A 251 -9.51 16.54 -7.41
CA GLN A 251 -10.47 16.90 -6.38
C GLN A 251 -11.64 17.70 -6.98
N SER A 252 -12.82 17.58 -6.38
CA SER A 252 -14.05 18.20 -6.91
C SER A 252 -14.00 19.73 -6.98
N SER A 253 -13.18 20.37 -6.16
CA SER A 253 -13.00 21.83 -6.18
C SER A 253 -12.38 22.34 -7.48
N LEU A 254 -11.66 21.49 -8.23
CA LEU A 254 -11.07 21.84 -9.54
C LEU A 254 -12.08 22.38 -10.55
N ILE A 255 -13.37 22.05 -10.39
CA ILE A 255 -14.42 22.51 -11.30
C ILE A 255 -14.61 24.04 -11.16
N TRP A 256 -14.47 24.59 -9.96
CA TRP A 256 -14.85 25.99 -9.66
C TRP A 256 -13.72 26.83 -9.08
N ARG A 257 -12.64 26.23 -8.56
CA ARG A 257 -11.55 26.93 -7.89
C ARG A 257 -10.18 26.32 -8.25
N GLU A 258 -9.21 27.21 -8.51
CA GLU A 258 -7.81 26.83 -8.67
C GLU A 258 -7.28 26.27 -7.33
N PRO A 259 -6.69 25.07 -7.32
CA PRO A 259 -6.21 24.46 -6.10
C PRO A 259 -4.80 24.97 -5.74
N ASP A 260 -4.50 25.02 -4.44
CA ASP A 260 -3.27 25.61 -3.93
C ASP A 260 -1.99 24.94 -4.46
N TRP A 261 -2.08 23.66 -4.84
CA TRP A 261 -0.95 22.92 -5.42
C TRP A 261 -0.50 23.48 -6.78
N VAL A 262 -1.39 24.12 -7.56
CA VAL A 262 -1.03 24.65 -8.88
C VAL A 262 0.00 25.77 -8.74
N ALA A 263 -0.25 26.74 -7.86
CA ALA A 263 0.70 27.82 -7.60
C ALA A 263 2.00 27.27 -6.99
N ALA A 264 1.90 26.34 -6.04
CA ALA A 264 3.05 25.76 -5.35
C ALA A 264 3.98 24.98 -6.31
N GLU A 265 3.43 24.16 -7.19
CA GLU A 265 4.20 23.35 -8.13
C GLU A 265 4.75 24.20 -9.29
N LYS A 266 4.02 25.21 -9.74
CA LYS A 266 4.52 26.19 -10.70
C LYS A 266 5.75 26.91 -10.15
N ALA A 267 5.73 27.32 -8.88
CA ALA A 267 6.88 27.94 -8.21
C ALA A 267 8.09 26.98 -8.09
N LYS A 268 7.84 25.67 -7.97
CA LYS A 268 8.88 24.63 -7.90
C LYS A 268 9.37 24.14 -9.28
N GLY A 269 8.81 24.63 -10.39
CA GLY A 269 9.12 24.14 -11.72
C GLY A 269 8.64 22.71 -11.99
N GLN A 270 7.65 22.25 -11.24
CA GLN A 270 7.10 20.88 -11.31
C GLN A 270 5.91 20.77 -12.28
N LEU A 271 5.36 21.91 -12.70
CA LEU A 271 4.34 21.97 -13.76
C LEU A 271 4.95 22.43 -15.07
N THR A 272 4.44 21.85 -16.17
CA THR A 272 4.75 22.35 -17.52
C THR A 272 4.36 23.83 -17.64
N PRO A 273 5.18 24.67 -18.30
CA PRO A 273 4.87 26.10 -18.48
C PRO A 273 3.58 26.35 -19.26
N TYR A 274 3.05 25.32 -19.94
CA TYR A 274 1.78 25.36 -20.66
C TYR A 274 0.56 25.06 -19.77
N PHE A 275 0.76 24.62 -18.53
CA PHE A 275 -0.35 24.35 -17.62
C PHE A 275 -0.99 25.66 -17.16
N THR A 276 -2.29 25.79 -17.41
CA THR A 276 -3.12 26.88 -16.89
C THR A 276 -4.38 26.25 -16.33
N TRP A 277 -4.70 26.54 -15.06
CA TRP A 277 -5.97 26.12 -14.50
C TRP A 277 -7.11 26.83 -15.23
N MET A 278 -8.08 26.05 -15.68
CA MET A 278 -9.28 26.52 -16.36
C MET A 278 -10.49 25.87 -15.68
N PRO A 279 -11.44 26.67 -15.15
CA PRO A 279 -12.64 26.14 -14.50
C PRO A 279 -13.36 25.09 -15.37
N GLY A 280 -13.69 23.94 -14.78
CA GLY A 280 -14.29 22.79 -15.46
C GLY A 280 -13.37 22.02 -16.41
N VAL A 281 -12.57 22.71 -17.23
CA VAL A 281 -11.67 22.10 -18.22
C VAL A 281 -10.55 21.31 -17.54
N THR A 282 -9.88 21.89 -16.54
CA THR A 282 -8.81 21.19 -15.81
C THR A 282 -9.34 19.96 -15.08
N TYR A 283 -10.55 20.04 -14.50
CA TYR A 283 -11.20 18.87 -13.90
C TYR A 283 -11.40 17.74 -14.93
N LEU A 284 -11.89 18.06 -16.13
CA LEU A 284 -12.06 17.08 -17.20
C LEU A 284 -10.71 16.50 -17.66
N GLN A 285 -9.71 17.34 -17.89
CA GLN A 285 -8.35 16.91 -18.27
C GLN A 285 -7.76 15.95 -17.24
N MET A 286 -7.80 16.32 -15.96
CA MET A 286 -7.28 15.48 -14.89
C MET A 286 -8.06 14.16 -14.75
N THR A 287 -9.38 14.19 -14.99
CA THR A 287 -10.20 12.96 -15.02
C THR A 287 -9.74 12.01 -16.13
N LEU A 288 -9.40 12.54 -17.31
CA LEU A 288 -8.86 11.75 -18.42
C LEU A 288 -7.45 11.25 -18.09
N ASP A 289 -6.59 12.08 -17.50
CA ASP A 289 -5.24 11.71 -17.10
C ASP A 289 -5.25 10.57 -16.07
N MET A 290 -6.21 10.57 -15.12
CA MET A 290 -6.38 9.45 -14.17
C MET A 290 -6.58 8.11 -14.87
N LEU A 291 -7.33 8.06 -15.99
CA LEU A 291 -7.62 6.82 -16.71
C LEU A 291 -6.37 6.18 -17.32
N ILE A 292 -5.38 6.99 -17.68
CA ILE A 292 -4.12 6.54 -18.31
C ILE A 292 -2.91 6.62 -17.38
N SER A 293 -3.08 7.12 -16.15
CA SER A 293 -2.01 7.42 -15.20
C SER A 293 -1.14 6.22 -14.81
N GLY A 294 -1.68 4.99 -14.91
CA GLY A 294 -0.95 3.76 -14.68
C GLY A 294 0.00 3.36 -15.82
N TRP A 295 -0.09 3.99 -16.99
CA TRP A 295 0.82 3.74 -18.12
C TRP A 295 2.08 4.60 -18.08
N ALA A 296 2.17 5.52 -17.11
CA ALA A 296 3.38 6.28 -16.89
C ALA A 296 4.55 5.34 -16.53
N PRO A 297 5.81 5.72 -16.87
CA PRO A 297 6.98 5.03 -16.37
C PRO A 297 6.96 4.94 -14.84
N ALA A 298 7.65 3.95 -14.27
CA ALA A 298 7.81 3.84 -12.83
C ALA A 298 8.31 5.17 -12.23
N LEU A 299 7.80 5.50 -11.03
CA LEU A 299 8.05 6.76 -10.29
C LEU A 299 7.32 7.99 -10.85
N TYR A 300 6.44 7.83 -11.84
CA TYR A 300 5.60 8.89 -12.39
C TYR A 300 4.14 8.46 -12.47
N GLY A 301 3.24 9.44 -12.54
CA GLY A 301 1.81 9.18 -12.61
C GLY A 301 1.36 8.32 -11.43
N HIS A 302 0.47 7.38 -11.70
CA HIS A 302 -0.03 6.45 -10.68
C HIS A 302 0.79 5.14 -10.61
N ASN A 303 2.03 5.19 -11.09
CA ASN A 303 2.97 4.08 -11.07
C ASN A 303 4.10 4.34 -10.05
N TYR A 304 4.08 3.61 -8.95
CA TYR A 304 5.00 3.79 -7.83
C TYR A 304 6.25 2.91 -7.94
N GLY A 305 6.20 1.83 -8.72
CA GLY A 305 7.32 0.92 -8.95
C GLY A 305 8.10 0.55 -7.69
N SER A 306 9.43 0.63 -7.76
CA SER A 306 10.30 0.28 -6.63
C SER A 306 10.47 1.37 -5.57
N SER A 307 9.72 2.48 -5.63
CA SER A 307 9.82 3.57 -4.63
C SER A 307 9.48 3.13 -3.21
N ALA A 308 8.78 2.01 -3.04
CA ALA A 308 8.41 1.49 -1.73
C ALA A 308 9.60 0.86 -0.98
N VAL A 309 10.66 0.44 -1.69
CA VAL A 309 11.86 -0.17 -1.09
C VAL A 309 12.40 0.67 0.09
N PRO A 310 12.76 1.94 -0.12
CA PRO A 310 13.26 2.76 0.97
C PRO A 310 12.23 3.14 2.03
N ALA A 311 10.93 3.22 1.67
CA ALA A 311 9.87 3.43 2.65
C ALA A 311 9.80 2.25 3.63
N TRP A 312 9.83 1.01 3.10
CA TRP A 312 9.86 -0.20 3.92
C TRP A 312 11.15 -0.35 4.71
N GLN A 313 12.30 0.04 4.16
CA GLN A 313 13.56 0.07 4.91
C GLN A 313 13.43 0.98 6.15
N ARG A 314 12.95 2.21 5.97
CA ARG A 314 12.76 3.18 7.07
C ARG A 314 11.73 2.69 8.08
N LEU A 315 10.60 2.14 7.64
CA LEU A 315 9.54 1.64 8.53
C LEU A 315 9.94 0.35 9.26
N SER A 316 10.65 -0.57 8.62
CA SER A 316 11.11 -1.81 9.25
C SER A 316 12.26 -1.59 10.25
N GLY A 317 13.07 -0.55 10.03
CA GLY A 317 14.28 -0.25 10.77
C GLY A 317 15.50 -1.06 10.30
N VAL A 318 15.37 -1.83 9.22
CA VAL A 318 16.49 -2.55 8.62
C VAL A 318 17.53 -1.56 8.10
N GLN A 319 18.79 -1.76 8.48
CA GLN A 319 19.89 -0.88 8.12
C GLN A 319 20.66 -1.47 6.93
N TRP A 320 20.36 -0.96 5.74
CA TRP A 320 21.14 -1.19 4.51
C TRP A 320 21.78 0.13 4.07
N ASP A 321 22.90 0.04 3.37
CA ASP A 321 23.48 1.20 2.68
C ASP A 321 22.66 1.55 1.43
N ASP A 322 22.91 2.76 0.90
CA ASP A 322 22.21 3.25 -0.31
C ASP A 322 22.48 2.34 -1.51
N ALA A 323 23.70 1.84 -1.66
CA ALA A 323 24.09 0.97 -2.78
C ALA A 323 23.27 -0.34 -2.81
N ARG A 324 23.05 -0.97 -1.66
CA ARG A 324 22.22 -2.18 -1.56
C ARG A 324 20.75 -1.86 -1.77
N THR A 325 20.28 -0.72 -1.28
CA THR A 325 18.91 -0.24 -1.47
C THR A 325 18.62 -0.01 -2.95
N ASP A 326 19.50 0.69 -3.65
CA ASP A 326 19.40 0.96 -5.09
C ASP A 326 19.47 -0.33 -5.91
N ARG A 327 20.36 -1.27 -5.53
CA ARG A 327 20.41 -2.59 -6.17
C ARG A 327 19.08 -3.35 -6.03
N LEU A 328 18.41 -3.26 -4.89
CA LEU A 328 17.08 -3.86 -4.74
C LEU A 328 16.05 -3.16 -5.62
N MET A 329 16.09 -1.81 -5.65
CA MET A 329 15.21 -1.03 -6.51
C MET A 329 15.35 -1.42 -7.99
N ASP A 330 16.57 -1.71 -8.46
CA ASP A 330 16.84 -2.20 -9.81
C ASP A 330 16.40 -3.65 -10.03
N THR A 331 16.50 -4.50 -9.01
CA THR A 331 16.09 -5.92 -9.08
C THR A 331 14.58 -6.09 -9.22
N ILE A 332 13.81 -5.16 -8.65
CA ILE A 332 12.33 -5.22 -8.61
C ILE A 332 11.68 -4.41 -9.76
N ARG A 333 12.48 -3.71 -10.60
CA ARG A 333 12.01 -2.85 -11.70
C ARG A 333 11.12 -3.54 -12.72
#